data_AF-A0AAD1HGW2-F1
#
_entry.id   AF-A0AAD1HGW2-F1
#
_cell.length_a   1.000
_cell.length_b   1.000
_cell.length_c   1.000
_cell.angle_alpha   90.00
_cell.angle_beta   90.00
_cell.angle_gamma   90.00
#
_symmetry.space_group_name_H-M   'P 1'
#
loop_
_entity.id
_entity.type
_entity.pdbx_description
1 polymer ?
#
loop_
_entity_poly.entity_id
_entity_poly.type
_entity_poly.pdbx_seq_one_letter_code
_entity_poly.pdbx_strand_id
1 'polypeptide(L)'
;MAILPIRRHRGIRQIGEGLGTLDREVFDAIADSPSPLLDAVMPRLTRAADHSKLWFAIAAGLAAFGGPSARRGTMRGLVSLGVTSLLTNQVAKRIWKRPRPNRFSVPLARQTRRTPTSNSLPSGHSASGAAFAVGVGLESPPLGLGLALLAGLVGMSRIATGAHYPGDVLAGFGIGAGVAVLSSRIVPPVVPTRLPTADPLVVDAPERHDGAGVILVVNPASGGGTGADVIEQVREALPHTEIVELDEGDDVEKVLRTAAEKAEVLAVGGGDGTVACAAGIAVEAGVPLAVFPGGTFNHFAKDIGCETVAKTIESIKKGDVSCVDIACLNETNMVINTASIGAYPMFVQTREKLEHKIGKPLAGIYAMFHTLRHGEPVRIRYDNKSLQTSLFFLGNSVYLPSGFAPSRRDRMDDGLLDVRILETGRRMARMRILVALALGRLTRSPLYHEMRVPEFSFTALDGPTMLAHDGELGDEVTEATFSVQYRALAVYRPLP
;
A
#
# COMPACT_ATOMS: atom_id res chain seq x y z
N MET A 1 12.33 -21.50 63.08
CA MET A 1 12.20 -21.10 61.66
C MET A 1 13.48 -21.49 60.93
N ALA A 2 13.49 -22.67 60.28
CA ALA A 2 14.64 -23.13 59.51
C ALA A 2 14.57 -22.57 58.09
N ILE A 3 15.57 -21.78 57.71
CA ILE A 3 15.72 -21.18 56.39
C ILE A 3 16.22 -22.27 55.43
N LEU A 4 15.39 -22.69 54.49
CA LEU A 4 15.73 -23.58 53.37
C LEU A 4 16.66 -22.84 52.38
N PRO A 5 17.90 -23.32 52.11
CA PRO A 5 18.71 -22.79 51.02
C PRO A 5 18.68 -23.68 49.77
N ILE A 6 18.60 -23.03 48.61
CA ILE A 6 19.33 -23.40 47.38
C ILE A 6 19.02 -24.80 46.79
N ARG A 7 17.80 -25.02 46.26
CA ARG A 7 17.52 -26.11 45.29
C ARG A 7 17.44 -25.67 43.82
N ARG A 8 17.13 -24.40 43.53
CA ARG A 8 16.97 -23.91 42.14
C ARG A 8 18.27 -23.84 41.33
N HIS A 9 19.41 -23.55 41.95
CA HIS A 9 20.68 -23.38 41.23
C HIS A 9 21.30 -24.70 40.72
N ARG A 10 21.01 -25.84 41.34
CA ARG A 10 21.51 -27.16 40.89
C ARG A 10 20.79 -27.64 39.62
N GLY A 11 19.47 -27.46 39.53
CA GLY A 11 18.71 -27.84 38.34
C GLY A 11 19.13 -27.08 37.09
N ILE A 12 19.39 -25.77 37.18
CA ILE A 12 19.82 -24.95 36.03
C ILE A 12 21.21 -25.38 35.54
N ARG A 13 22.14 -25.70 36.44
CA ARG A 13 23.48 -26.21 36.06
C ARG A 13 23.39 -27.58 35.39
N GLN A 14 22.58 -28.47 35.92
CA GLN A 14 22.39 -29.82 35.38
C GLN A 14 21.71 -29.80 34.00
N ILE A 15 20.73 -28.90 33.79
CA ILE A 15 20.13 -28.64 32.47
C ILE A 15 21.17 -28.06 31.50
N GLY A 16 22.02 -27.12 31.96
CA GLY A 16 23.09 -26.55 31.14
C GLY A 16 24.15 -27.59 30.71
N GLU A 17 24.52 -28.50 31.60
CA GLU A 17 25.43 -29.62 31.31
C GLU A 17 24.81 -30.64 30.35
N GLY A 18 23.52 -30.96 30.53
CA GLY A 18 22.76 -31.81 29.60
C GLY A 18 22.58 -31.21 28.21
N LEU A 19 22.38 -29.90 28.11
CA LEU A 19 22.33 -29.22 26.81
C LEU A 19 23.71 -29.17 26.12
N GLY A 20 24.78 -29.00 26.89
CA GLY A 20 26.14 -28.97 26.35
C GLY A 20 26.63 -30.33 25.82
N THR A 21 26.15 -31.43 26.42
CA THR A 21 26.44 -32.80 25.96
C THR A 21 25.67 -33.12 24.69
N LEU A 22 24.36 -32.85 24.66
CA LEU A 22 23.54 -32.99 23.45
C LEU A 22 24.08 -32.18 22.27
N ASP A 23 24.50 -30.93 22.50
CA ASP A 23 25.05 -30.05 21.46
C ASP A 23 26.35 -30.61 20.84
N ARG A 24 27.12 -31.37 21.63
CA ARG A 24 28.34 -32.04 21.16
C ARG A 24 28.02 -33.32 20.41
N GLU A 25 27.11 -34.15 20.92
CA GLU A 25 26.66 -35.38 20.26
C GLU A 25 26.05 -35.11 18.88
N VAL A 26 25.19 -34.09 18.77
CA VAL A 26 24.61 -33.68 17.49
C VAL A 26 25.69 -33.17 16.53
N PHE A 27 26.67 -32.42 17.04
CA PHE A 27 27.80 -31.99 16.23
C PHE A 27 28.63 -33.18 15.72
N ASP A 28 28.98 -34.12 16.59
CA ASP A 28 29.81 -35.28 16.24
C ASP A 28 29.08 -36.18 15.23
N ALA A 29 27.77 -36.42 15.41
CA ALA A 29 26.96 -37.16 14.44
C ALA A 29 26.96 -36.52 13.04
N ILE A 30 26.94 -35.19 12.95
CA ILE A 30 27.02 -34.46 11.69
C ILE A 30 28.44 -34.51 11.13
N ALA A 31 29.46 -34.35 11.98
CA ALA A 31 30.86 -34.34 11.60
C ALA A 31 31.29 -35.70 10.99
N ASP A 32 30.89 -36.80 11.64
CA ASP A 32 31.25 -38.17 11.26
C ASP A 32 30.39 -38.72 10.11
N SER A 33 29.31 -38.03 9.72
CA SER A 33 28.42 -38.48 8.65
C SER A 33 29.16 -38.62 7.31
N PRO A 34 29.20 -39.83 6.70
CA PRO A 34 29.85 -40.06 5.40
C PRO A 34 28.94 -39.61 4.26
N SER A 35 28.94 -38.31 3.95
CA SER A 35 28.11 -37.76 2.87
C SER A 35 28.93 -36.94 1.88
N PRO A 36 29.18 -37.49 0.66
CA PRO A 36 29.86 -36.77 -0.41
C PRO A 36 29.16 -35.46 -0.81
N LEU A 37 27.82 -35.42 -0.67
CA LEU A 37 27.03 -34.23 -0.94
C LEU A 37 27.33 -33.11 0.07
N LEU A 38 27.42 -33.45 1.37
CA LEU A 38 27.78 -32.46 2.40
C LEU A 38 29.21 -31.94 2.16
N ASP A 39 30.14 -32.83 1.81
CA ASP A 39 31.54 -32.47 1.56
C ASP A 39 31.68 -31.52 0.38
N ALA A 40 30.89 -31.72 -0.68
CA ALA A 40 30.89 -30.85 -1.84
C ALA A 40 30.18 -29.50 -1.58
N VAL A 41 29.00 -29.53 -0.97
CA VAL A 41 28.10 -28.35 -0.94
C VAL A 41 28.42 -27.42 0.24
N MET A 42 28.65 -27.96 1.43
CA MET A 42 28.73 -27.15 2.66
C MET A 42 29.90 -26.15 2.66
N PRO A 43 31.11 -26.48 2.19
CA PRO A 43 32.21 -25.51 2.12
C PRO A 43 31.97 -24.38 1.11
N ARG A 44 31.21 -24.64 0.04
CA ARG A 44 30.84 -23.63 -0.98
C ARG A 44 29.78 -22.69 -0.43
N LEU A 45 28.73 -23.24 0.18
CA LEU A 45 27.66 -22.46 0.79
C LEU A 45 28.17 -21.56 1.91
N THR A 46 29.04 -22.09 2.78
CA THR A 46 29.71 -21.29 3.82
C THR A 46 30.48 -20.11 3.22
N ARG A 47 31.25 -20.32 2.16
CA ARG A 47 32.02 -19.26 1.48
C ARG A 47 31.12 -18.20 0.85
N ALA A 48 30.01 -18.60 0.24
CA ALA A 48 29.04 -17.67 -0.32
C ALA A 48 28.45 -16.76 0.75
N ALA A 49 28.23 -17.28 1.97
CA ALA A 49 27.70 -16.53 3.09
C ALA A 49 28.74 -15.65 3.82
N ASP A 50 30.05 -15.77 3.50
CA ASP A 50 31.09 -14.97 4.14
C ASP A 50 30.89 -13.47 3.89
N HIS A 51 31.11 -12.67 4.93
CA HIS A 51 30.87 -11.21 4.93
C HIS A 51 29.45 -10.82 4.49
N SER A 52 28.46 -11.71 4.67
CA SER A 52 27.08 -11.53 4.23
C SER A 52 26.91 -11.34 2.72
N LYS A 53 27.89 -11.74 1.89
CA LYS A 53 27.86 -11.57 0.43
C LYS A 53 26.62 -12.18 -0.21
N LEU A 54 26.26 -13.40 0.18
CA LEU A 54 25.04 -14.08 -0.27
C LEU A 54 23.79 -13.19 -0.05
N TRP A 55 23.65 -12.64 1.14
CA TRP A 55 22.50 -11.79 1.50
C TRP A 55 22.50 -10.47 0.74
N PHE A 56 23.67 -9.84 0.53
CA PHE A 56 23.78 -8.63 -0.29
C PHE A 56 23.48 -8.90 -1.77
N ALA A 57 23.88 -10.04 -2.33
CA ALA A 57 23.58 -10.41 -3.71
C ALA A 57 22.06 -10.65 -3.90
N ILE A 58 21.44 -11.38 -2.97
CA ILE A 58 19.98 -11.57 -2.95
C ILE A 58 19.26 -10.22 -2.80
N ALA A 59 19.74 -9.36 -1.89
CA ALA A 59 19.19 -8.03 -1.71
C ALA A 59 19.27 -7.19 -2.99
N ALA A 60 20.39 -7.23 -3.70
CA ALA A 60 20.53 -6.55 -4.99
C ALA A 60 19.52 -7.09 -6.03
N GLY A 61 19.34 -8.41 -6.10
CA GLY A 61 18.35 -9.03 -6.98
C GLY A 61 16.91 -8.64 -6.63
N LEU A 62 16.53 -8.71 -5.35
CA LEU A 62 15.20 -8.30 -4.89
C LEU A 62 14.96 -6.79 -5.05
N ALA A 63 15.99 -5.96 -4.92
CA ALA A 63 15.91 -4.53 -5.15
C ALA A 63 15.70 -4.20 -6.64
N ALA A 64 16.40 -4.89 -7.54
CA ALA A 64 16.30 -4.67 -8.98
C ALA A 64 14.99 -5.22 -9.56
N PHE A 65 14.69 -6.50 -9.30
CA PHE A 65 13.62 -7.24 -9.98
C PHE A 65 12.38 -7.46 -9.10
N GLY A 66 12.47 -7.23 -7.79
CA GLY A 66 11.35 -7.44 -6.88
C GLY A 66 10.31 -6.32 -6.92
N GLY A 67 9.06 -6.68 -6.64
CA GLY A 67 7.97 -5.73 -6.48
C GLY A 67 8.13 -4.83 -5.24
N PRO A 68 7.23 -3.85 -5.02
CA PRO A 68 7.35 -2.86 -3.94
C PRO A 68 7.49 -3.46 -2.54
N SER A 69 6.76 -4.55 -2.25
CA SER A 69 6.88 -5.28 -0.98
C SER A 69 8.27 -5.92 -0.81
N ALA A 70 8.81 -6.54 -1.85
CA ALA A 70 10.14 -7.16 -1.81
C ALA A 70 11.25 -6.11 -1.61
N ARG A 71 11.14 -4.93 -2.23
CA ARG A 71 12.08 -3.82 -2.05
C ARG A 71 12.08 -3.27 -0.62
N ARG A 72 10.89 -3.07 -0.02
CA ARG A 72 10.77 -2.68 1.40
C ARG A 72 11.33 -3.75 2.32
N GLY A 73 10.98 -5.01 2.07
CA GLY A 73 11.48 -6.17 2.83
C GLY A 73 13.00 -6.25 2.79
N THR A 74 13.58 -5.98 1.61
CA THR A 74 15.04 -5.96 1.42
C THR A 74 15.70 -4.86 2.24
N MET A 75 15.21 -3.62 2.16
CA MET A 75 15.75 -2.51 2.95
C MET A 75 15.70 -2.83 4.46
N ARG A 76 14.55 -3.33 4.92
CA ARG A 76 14.33 -3.76 6.29
C ARG A 76 15.27 -4.90 6.71
N GLY A 77 15.44 -5.89 5.84
CA GLY A 77 16.33 -7.03 6.04
C GLY A 77 17.79 -6.57 6.15
N LEU A 78 18.25 -5.67 5.29
CA LEU A 78 19.61 -5.13 5.31
C LEU A 78 19.90 -4.33 6.58
N VAL A 79 18.98 -3.46 7.00
CA VAL A 79 19.11 -2.70 8.26
C VAL A 79 19.16 -3.68 9.45
N SER A 80 18.25 -4.65 9.49
CA SER A 80 18.21 -5.65 10.56
C SER A 80 19.49 -6.50 10.60
N LEU A 81 20.01 -6.91 9.44
CA LEU A 81 21.29 -7.61 9.30
C LEU A 81 22.46 -6.76 9.80
N GLY A 82 22.53 -5.48 9.41
CA GLY A 82 23.58 -4.56 9.83
C GLY A 82 23.62 -4.38 11.35
N VAL A 83 22.47 -4.09 11.95
CA VAL A 83 22.31 -3.97 13.42
C VAL A 83 22.68 -5.28 14.11
N THR A 84 22.20 -6.41 13.60
CA THR A 84 22.51 -7.75 14.15
C THR A 84 23.99 -8.06 14.07
N SER A 85 24.66 -7.75 12.96
CA SER A 85 26.10 -7.97 12.78
C SER A 85 26.93 -7.17 13.77
N LEU A 86 26.56 -5.90 14.00
CA LEU A 86 27.19 -5.06 15.01
C LEU A 86 26.98 -5.62 16.41
N LEU A 87 25.74 -5.94 16.79
CA LEU A 87 25.41 -6.48 18.11
C LEU A 87 26.12 -7.81 18.37
N THR A 88 26.11 -8.73 17.40
CA THR A 88 26.70 -10.06 17.58
C THR A 88 28.23 -10.02 17.65
N ASN A 89 28.89 -9.29 16.76
CA ASN A 89 30.35 -9.25 16.71
C ASN A 89 30.99 -8.34 17.76
N GLN A 90 30.36 -7.21 18.07
CA GLN A 90 30.93 -6.23 19.01
C GLN A 90 30.52 -6.48 20.46
N VAL A 91 29.35 -7.09 20.71
CA VAL A 91 28.81 -7.27 22.07
C VAL A 91 28.74 -8.74 22.44
N ALA A 92 27.88 -9.52 21.76
CA ALA A 92 27.55 -10.88 22.19
C ALA A 92 28.78 -11.80 22.26
N LYS A 93 29.62 -11.79 21.22
CA LYS A 93 30.85 -12.60 21.18
C LYS A 93 31.90 -12.19 22.21
N ARG A 94 31.88 -10.96 22.73
CA ARG A 94 32.82 -10.52 23.77
C ARG A 94 32.37 -10.98 25.15
N ILE A 95 31.05 -11.08 25.35
CA ILE A 95 30.44 -11.50 26.61
C ILE A 95 30.49 -13.02 26.76
N TRP A 96 30.11 -13.77 25.72
CA TRP A 96 30.07 -15.23 25.80
C TRP A 96 31.33 -15.88 25.23
N LYS A 97 32.15 -16.37 26.14
CA LYS A 97 33.35 -17.14 25.81
C LYS A 97 32.97 -18.61 25.69
N ARG A 98 32.95 -19.12 24.45
CA ARG A 98 32.76 -20.54 24.16
C ARG A 98 33.84 -21.02 23.18
N PRO A 99 34.56 -22.10 23.49
CA PRO A 99 35.52 -22.70 22.57
C PRO A 99 34.81 -23.31 21.36
N ARG A 100 35.48 -23.30 20.20
CA ARG A 100 34.95 -23.89 18.96
C ARG A 100 35.02 -25.43 18.99
N PRO A 101 34.23 -26.11 18.15
CA PRO A 101 34.35 -27.55 17.95
C PRO A 101 35.75 -27.96 17.49
N ASN A 102 36.12 -29.21 17.79
CA ASN A 102 37.39 -29.75 17.32
C ASN A 102 37.34 -29.96 15.81
N ARG A 103 38.20 -29.28 15.05
CA ARG A 103 38.23 -29.40 13.58
C ARG A 103 38.66 -30.79 13.09
N PHE A 104 39.40 -31.53 13.90
CA PHE A 104 39.96 -32.82 13.51
C PHE A 104 38.89 -33.93 13.47
N SER A 105 37.69 -33.71 14.04
CA SER A 105 36.55 -34.61 13.87
C SER A 105 35.83 -34.44 12.53
N VAL A 106 36.16 -33.41 11.74
CA VAL A 106 35.50 -33.14 10.45
C VAL A 106 36.41 -33.57 9.29
N PRO A 107 35.90 -34.30 8.28
CA PRO A 107 36.68 -34.68 7.10
C PRO A 107 37.35 -33.49 6.41
N LEU A 108 38.60 -33.67 5.93
CA LEU A 108 39.39 -32.61 5.28
C LEU A 108 38.66 -31.95 4.10
N ALA A 109 37.89 -32.72 3.33
CA ALA A 109 37.09 -32.22 2.20
C ALA A 109 36.03 -31.20 2.62
N ARG A 110 35.52 -31.30 3.86
CA ARG A 110 34.47 -30.45 4.42
C ARG A 110 35.03 -29.26 5.20
N GLN A 111 36.33 -29.22 5.50
CA GLN A 111 36.94 -28.12 6.23
C GLN A 111 37.11 -26.86 5.35
N THR A 112 36.88 -25.69 5.93
CA THR A 112 37.11 -24.41 5.24
C THR A 112 38.53 -23.90 5.45
N ARG A 113 39.15 -23.33 4.40
CA ARG A 113 40.53 -22.80 4.44
C ARG A 113 40.78 -21.71 5.48
N ARG A 114 39.77 -20.91 5.86
CA ARG A 114 39.88 -19.84 6.86
C ARG A 114 39.22 -20.25 8.17
N THR A 115 40.01 -20.30 9.24
CA THR A 115 39.53 -20.58 10.59
C THR A 115 39.25 -19.28 11.35
N PRO A 116 38.05 -19.09 11.91
CA PRO A 116 37.76 -17.90 12.70
C PRO A 116 38.51 -17.97 14.06
N THR A 117 39.14 -16.87 14.45
CA THR A 117 39.91 -16.75 15.71
C THR A 117 39.07 -16.25 16.90
N SER A 118 37.83 -15.83 16.66
CA SER A 118 36.90 -15.34 17.69
C SER A 118 36.05 -16.45 18.30
N ASN A 119 35.46 -16.16 19.47
CA ASN A 119 34.54 -17.04 20.21
C ASN A 119 33.44 -17.66 19.32
N SER A 120 32.99 -18.86 19.67
CA SER A 120 32.02 -19.62 18.88
C SER A 120 30.58 -19.11 19.05
N LEU A 121 30.19 -18.63 20.24
CA LEU A 121 28.83 -18.20 20.55
C LEU A 121 28.67 -16.67 20.42
N PRO A 122 27.66 -16.14 19.72
CA PRO A 122 26.78 -16.81 18.75
C PRO A 122 27.37 -16.88 17.34
N SER A 123 26.77 -17.73 16.49
CA SER A 123 27.11 -17.83 15.06
C SER A 123 26.64 -16.58 14.30
N GLY A 124 27.60 -15.78 13.81
CA GLY A 124 27.32 -14.54 13.08
C GLY A 124 26.64 -14.76 11.73
N HIS A 125 27.01 -15.80 10.98
CA HIS A 125 26.35 -16.15 9.70
C HIS A 125 24.87 -16.49 9.90
N SER A 126 24.57 -17.25 10.96
CA SER A 126 23.19 -17.64 11.31
C SER A 126 22.38 -16.42 11.75
N ALA A 127 22.96 -15.55 12.58
CA ALA A 127 22.31 -14.33 13.03
C ALA A 127 22.00 -13.36 11.88
N SER A 128 22.97 -13.10 11.00
CA SER A 128 22.78 -12.26 9.82
C SER A 128 21.72 -12.84 8.88
N GLY A 129 21.74 -14.16 8.65
CA GLY A 129 20.77 -14.84 7.78
C GLY A 129 19.34 -14.77 8.32
N ALA A 130 19.14 -15.07 9.60
CA ALA A 130 17.82 -14.92 10.24
C ALA A 130 17.33 -13.47 10.26
N ALA A 131 18.21 -12.51 10.57
CA ALA A 131 17.84 -11.09 10.58
C ALA A 131 17.36 -10.60 9.21
N PHE A 132 18.05 -11.01 8.14
CA PHE A 132 17.65 -10.69 6.78
C PHE A 132 16.35 -11.40 6.38
N ALA A 133 16.26 -12.71 6.60
CA ALA A 133 15.10 -13.52 6.23
C ALA A 133 13.82 -13.06 6.95
N VAL A 134 13.88 -12.86 8.27
CA VAL A 134 12.74 -12.36 9.06
C VAL A 134 12.42 -10.91 8.67
N GLY A 135 13.44 -10.07 8.44
CA GLY A 135 13.24 -8.71 7.96
C GLY A 135 12.47 -8.66 6.63
N VAL A 136 12.84 -9.49 5.66
CA VAL A 136 12.10 -9.60 4.39
C VAL A 136 10.71 -10.22 4.62
N GLY A 137 10.61 -11.25 5.45
CA GLY A 137 9.38 -11.97 5.75
C GLY A 137 8.28 -11.13 6.39
N LEU A 138 8.65 -10.09 7.14
CA LEU A 138 7.69 -9.15 7.70
C LEU A 138 6.96 -8.31 6.64
N GLU A 139 7.54 -8.13 5.45
CA GLU A 139 6.90 -7.43 4.32
C GLU A 139 6.35 -8.40 3.27
N SER A 140 6.98 -9.57 3.10
CA SER A 140 6.59 -10.61 2.15
C SER A 140 6.79 -12.00 2.78
N PRO A 141 5.75 -12.61 3.37
CA PRO A 141 5.87 -13.90 4.03
C PRO A 141 6.43 -15.05 3.14
N PRO A 142 6.01 -15.19 1.86
CA PRO A 142 6.57 -16.24 0.99
C PRO A 142 8.07 -16.09 0.74
N LEU A 143 8.55 -14.87 0.45
CA LEU A 143 9.97 -14.60 0.27
C LEU A 143 10.74 -14.83 1.57
N GLY A 144 10.18 -14.39 2.70
CA GLY A 144 10.75 -14.63 4.02
C GLY A 144 10.94 -16.10 4.34
N LEU A 145 9.95 -16.95 4.02
CA LEU A 145 10.03 -18.40 4.21
C LEU A 145 11.17 -19.00 3.37
N GLY A 146 11.24 -18.67 2.08
CA GLY A 146 12.33 -19.14 1.21
C GLY A 146 13.72 -18.73 1.72
N LEU A 147 13.85 -17.49 2.19
CA LEU A 147 15.10 -16.99 2.77
C LEU A 147 15.42 -17.62 4.13
N ALA A 148 14.41 -17.95 4.94
CA ALA A 148 14.59 -18.61 6.22
C ALA A 148 15.10 -20.05 6.03
N LEU A 149 14.59 -20.77 5.03
CA LEU A 149 15.11 -22.09 4.65
C LEU A 149 16.57 -22.00 4.20
N LEU A 150 16.91 -21.01 3.36
CA LEU A 150 18.29 -20.76 2.95
C LEU A 150 19.19 -20.40 4.15
N ALA A 151 18.70 -19.59 5.09
CA ALA A 151 19.42 -19.25 6.32
C ALA A 151 19.66 -20.50 7.19
N GLY A 152 18.67 -21.41 7.24
CA GLY A 152 18.79 -22.73 7.84
C GLY A 152 19.91 -23.56 7.22
N LEU A 153 19.97 -23.62 5.89
CA LEU A 153 21.04 -24.31 5.15
C LEU A 153 22.42 -23.69 5.41
N VAL A 154 22.52 -22.36 5.48
CA VAL A 154 23.75 -21.66 5.87
C VAL A 154 24.13 -22.00 7.31
N GLY A 155 23.18 -22.04 8.25
CA GLY A 155 23.44 -22.47 9.62
C GLY A 155 23.97 -23.90 9.69
N MET A 156 23.32 -24.82 8.96
CA MET A 156 23.74 -26.20 8.84
C MET A 156 25.14 -26.34 8.27
N SER A 157 25.51 -25.52 7.27
CA SER A 157 26.86 -25.52 6.71
C SER A 157 27.91 -25.11 7.74
N ARG A 158 27.59 -24.26 8.73
CA ARG A 158 28.51 -23.89 9.82
C ARG A 158 28.76 -25.04 10.80
N ILE A 159 27.77 -25.89 11.03
CA ILE A 159 27.90 -27.09 11.85
C ILE A 159 28.72 -28.12 11.09
N ALA A 160 28.32 -28.41 9.85
CA ALA A 160 28.95 -29.40 8.99
C ALA A 160 30.44 -29.10 8.75
N THR A 161 30.84 -27.84 8.53
CA THR A 161 32.26 -27.49 8.31
C THR A 161 33.09 -27.41 9.60
N GLY A 162 32.55 -27.76 10.76
CA GLY A 162 33.30 -27.73 12.03
C GLY A 162 33.45 -26.34 12.66
N ALA A 163 32.72 -25.34 12.19
CA ALA A 163 32.93 -23.97 12.65
C ALA A 163 32.22 -23.66 13.96
N HIS A 164 31.06 -24.27 14.21
CA HIS A 164 30.15 -23.95 15.32
C HIS A 164 29.38 -25.19 15.79
N TYR A 165 29.01 -25.21 17.06
CA TYR A 165 28.04 -26.19 17.56
C TYR A 165 26.59 -25.80 17.16
N PRO A 166 25.65 -26.75 17.06
CA PRO A 166 24.23 -26.46 16.82
C PRO A 166 23.64 -25.35 17.71
N GLY A 167 23.97 -25.32 19.00
CA GLY A 167 23.53 -24.30 19.95
C GLY A 167 24.04 -22.90 19.60
N ASP A 168 25.24 -22.78 19.01
CA ASP A 168 25.76 -21.49 18.54
C ASP A 168 24.95 -20.95 17.36
N VAL A 169 24.47 -21.85 16.50
CA VAL A 169 23.63 -21.56 15.33
C VAL A 169 22.23 -21.16 15.77
N LEU A 170 21.60 -21.93 16.67
CA LEU A 170 20.29 -21.61 17.23
C LEU A 170 20.29 -20.28 17.98
N ALA A 171 21.31 -20.01 18.79
CA ALA A 171 21.46 -18.71 19.47
C ALA A 171 21.63 -17.57 18.46
N GLY A 172 22.37 -17.80 17.38
CA GLY A 172 22.49 -16.85 16.27
C GLY A 172 21.14 -16.54 15.64
N PHE A 173 20.38 -17.57 15.25
CA PHE A 173 19.04 -17.40 14.68
C PHE A 173 18.09 -16.64 15.63
N GLY A 174 18.10 -16.97 16.92
CA GLY A 174 17.29 -16.29 17.93
C GLY A 174 17.60 -14.80 18.02
N ILE A 175 18.89 -14.42 18.06
CA ILE A 175 19.31 -13.01 18.10
C ILE A 175 18.89 -12.28 16.82
N GLY A 176 19.15 -12.88 15.65
CA GLY A 176 18.81 -12.26 14.36
C GLY A 176 17.32 -12.05 14.18
N ALA A 177 16.51 -13.07 14.47
CA ALA A 177 15.05 -12.99 14.43
C ALA A 177 14.52 -11.97 15.45
N GLY A 178 15.05 -11.97 16.67
CA GLY A 178 14.67 -11.04 17.72
C GLY A 178 14.91 -9.58 17.33
N VAL A 179 16.08 -9.27 16.78
CA VAL A 179 16.41 -7.91 16.28
C VAL A 179 15.46 -7.49 15.15
N ALA A 180 15.17 -8.39 14.20
CA ALA A 180 14.25 -8.09 13.10
C ALA A 180 12.79 -7.89 13.54
N VAL A 181 12.32 -8.64 14.54
CA VAL A 181 10.98 -8.45 15.13
C VAL A 181 10.92 -7.17 15.96
N LEU A 182 11.95 -6.88 16.76
CA LEU A 182 12.02 -5.63 17.53
C LEU A 182 12.07 -4.40 16.61
N SER A 183 12.78 -4.51 15.48
CA SER A 183 12.75 -3.46 14.46
C SER A 183 11.35 -3.24 13.88
N SER A 184 10.43 -4.22 13.97
CA SER A 184 9.02 -4.10 13.55
C SER A 184 8.18 -3.28 14.50
N ARG A 185 8.56 -3.17 15.77
CA ARG A 185 7.94 -2.23 16.69
C ARG A 185 8.33 -0.79 16.36
N ILE A 186 9.53 -0.60 15.82
CA ILE A 186 10.01 0.70 15.38
C ILE A 186 9.43 0.99 14.00
N VAL A 187 9.91 0.34 12.93
CA VAL A 187 9.35 0.46 11.58
C VAL A 187 8.46 -0.75 11.34
N PRO A 188 7.14 -0.67 11.51
CA PRO A 188 6.26 -1.81 11.30
C PRO A 188 5.91 -1.99 9.82
N PRO A 189 5.51 -3.20 9.40
CA PRO A 189 5.32 -3.50 7.98
C PRO A 189 4.10 -2.82 7.36
N VAL A 190 4.18 -2.58 6.05
CA VAL A 190 3.05 -2.03 5.29
C VAL A 190 2.09 -3.18 4.98
N VAL A 191 0.93 -3.18 5.63
CA VAL A 191 -0.14 -4.13 5.31
C VAL A 191 -0.81 -3.65 4.03
N PRO A 192 -0.78 -4.45 2.93
CA PRO A 192 -1.52 -4.10 1.74
C PRO A 192 -3.02 -4.13 2.05
N THR A 193 -3.73 -3.10 1.61
CA THR A 193 -5.19 -3.06 1.62
C THR A 193 -5.71 -4.21 0.75
N ARG A 194 -6.43 -5.17 1.35
CA ARG A 194 -7.20 -6.15 0.59
C ARG A 194 -8.56 -5.53 0.29
N LEU A 195 -8.85 -5.32 -0.99
CA LEU A 195 -10.19 -4.95 -1.45
C LEU A 195 -11.04 -6.23 -1.60
N PRO A 196 -12.38 -6.13 -1.49
CA PRO A 196 -13.27 -7.23 -1.84
C PRO A 196 -12.98 -7.74 -3.26
N THR A 197 -12.94 -9.06 -3.42
CA THR A 197 -12.68 -9.75 -4.69
C THR A 197 -13.97 -10.19 -5.39
N ALA A 198 -15.09 -9.50 -5.17
CA ALA A 198 -16.32 -9.82 -5.88
C ALA A 198 -16.11 -9.59 -7.38
N ASP A 199 -16.72 -10.43 -8.22
CA ASP A 199 -16.75 -10.16 -9.66
C ASP A 199 -17.59 -8.89 -9.92
N PRO A 200 -17.21 -8.07 -10.93
CA PRO A 200 -18.02 -6.92 -11.32
C PRO A 200 -19.46 -7.35 -11.63
N LEU A 201 -20.44 -6.51 -11.27
CA LEU A 201 -21.82 -6.73 -11.70
C LEU A 201 -21.94 -6.32 -13.16
N VAL A 202 -21.88 -7.28 -14.07
CA VAL A 202 -22.06 -7.06 -15.51
C VAL A 202 -23.55 -6.89 -15.80
N VAL A 203 -23.88 -5.90 -16.62
CA VAL A 203 -25.24 -5.65 -17.12
C VAL A 203 -25.31 -6.15 -18.54
N ASP A 204 -26.36 -6.91 -18.87
CA ASP A 204 -26.62 -7.33 -20.24
C ASP A 204 -27.04 -6.10 -21.05
N ALA A 205 -26.18 -5.69 -21.99
CA ALA A 205 -26.41 -4.55 -22.86
C ALA A 205 -26.15 -4.97 -24.31
N PRO A 206 -26.98 -4.53 -25.26
CA PRO A 206 -26.80 -4.89 -26.65
C PRO A 206 -25.51 -4.32 -27.21
N GLU A 207 -24.89 -5.07 -28.13
CA GLU A 207 -23.77 -4.60 -28.94
C GLU A 207 -24.22 -3.44 -29.86
N ARG A 208 -23.44 -2.35 -29.89
CA ARG A 208 -23.76 -1.15 -30.69
C ARG A 208 -22.62 -0.81 -31.63
N HIS A 209 -22.45 -1.60 -32.68
CA HIS A 209 -21.33 -1.44 -33.63
C HIS A 209 -21.29 -0.08 -34.33
N ASP A 210 -22.45 0.55 -34.55
CA ASP A 210 -22.63 1.81 -35.26
C ASP A 210 -23.06 2.98 -34.35
N GLY A 211 -23.29 2.74 -33.05
CA GLY A 211 -23.71 3.76 -32.10
C GLY A 211 -25.21 4.04 -32.02
N ALA A 212 -26.06 3.22 -32.65
CA ALA A 212 -27.51 3.42 -32.59
C ALA A 212 -28.03 3.42 -31.13
N GLY A 213 -28.82 4.44 -30.78
CA GLY A 213 -29.38 4.65 -29.44
C GLY A 213 -28.45 5.36 -28.45
N VAL A 214 -27.23 5.72 -28.86
CA VAL A 214 -26.28 6.50 -28.06
C VAL A 214 -26.51 8.00 -28.32
N ILE A 215 -26.64 8.79 -27.25
CA ILE A 215 -26.67 10.25 -27.33
C ILE A 215 -25.45 10.80 -26.57
N LEU A 216 -24.51 11.40 -27.30
CA LEU A 216 -23.31 12.01 -26.77
C LEU A 216 -23.53 13.52 -26.52
N VAL A 217 -23.45 13.93 -25.27
CA VAL A 217 -23.37 15.34 -24.87
C VAL A 217 -21.91 15.70 -24.64
N VAL A 218 -21.38 16.68 -25.38
CA VAL A 218 -19.96 17.01 -25.35
C VAL A 218 -19.73 18.51 -25.46
N ASN A 219 -18.79 19.04 -24.68
CA ASN A 219 -18.33 20.42 -24.84
C ASN A 219 -17.08 20.45 -25.74
N PRO A 220 -17.15 20.99 -26.97
CA PRO A 220 -16.02 21.02 -27.91
C PRO A 220 -14.80 21.77 -27.38
N ALA A 221 -15.00 22.80 -26.56
CA ALA A 221 -13.94 23.62 -25.98
C ALA A 221 -13.27 22.99 -24.75
N SER A 222 -13.81 21.88 -24.23
CA SER A 222 -13.26 21.21 -23.04
C SER A 222 -11.84 20.68 -23.28
N GLY A 223 -11.04 20.66 -22.22
CA GLY A 223 -9.68 20.11 -22.26
C GLY A 223 -8.74 20.82 -23.24
N GLY A 224 -9.01 22.07 -23.61
CA GLY A 224 -8.20 22.82 -24.58
C GLY A 224 -8.42 22.39 -26.04
N GLY A 225 -9.62 21.89 -26.37
CA GLY A 225 -9.99 21.42 -27.72
C GLY A 225 -10.09 19.90 -27.86
N THR A 226 -9.78 19.15 -26.80
CA THR A 226 -9.90 17.68 -26.78
C THR A 226 -11.33 17.22 -27.03
N GLY A 227 -12.34 18.03 -26.65
CA GLY A 227 -13.74 17.73 -26.93
C GLY A 227 -14.07 17.62 -28.43
N ALA A 228 -13.43 18.44 -29.28
CA ALA A 228 -13.59 18.34 -30.73
C ALA A 228 -13.03 17.01 -31.28
N ASP A 229 -11.88 16.57 -30.77
CA ASP A 229 -11.28 15.29 -31.15
C ASP A 229 -12.17 14.09 -30.77
N VAL A 230 -12.90 14.19 -29.65
CA VAL A 230 -13.90 13.18 -29.24
C VAL A 230 -15.01 13.10 -30.28
N ILE A 231 -15.54 14.26 -30.72
CA ILE A 231 -16.61 14.33 -31.72
C ILE A 231 -16.17 13.67 -33.04
N GLU A 232 -14.98 14.01 -33.54
CA GLU A 232 -14.48 13.46 -34.81
C GLU A 232 -14.35 11.93 -34.75
N GLN A 233 -13.71 11.41 -33.70
CA GLN A 233 -13.51 9.96 -33.53
C GLN A 233 -14.82 9.21 -33.34
N VAL A 234 -15.79 9.79 -32.63
CA VAL A 234 -17.12 9.18 -32.44
C VAL A 234 -17.90 9.19 -33.75
N ARG A 235 -17.89 10.29 -34.52
CA ARG A 235 -18.54 10.34 -35.85
C ARG A 235 -17.98 9.30 -36.81
N GLU A 236 -16.67 9.07 -36.79
CA GLU A 236 -16.03 8.07 -37.64
C GLU A 236 -16.38 6.63 -37.20
N ALA A 237 -16.29 6.35 -35.90
CA ALA A 237 -16.38 4.99 -35.41
C ALA A 237 -17.81 4.52 -35.07
N LEU A 238 -18.72 5.44 -34.76
CA LEU A 238 -20.10 5.23 -34.31
C LEU A 238 -21.05 6.20 -35.05
N PRO A 239 -21.23 6.04 -36.37
CA PRO A 239 -21.89 7.02 -37.24
C PRO A 239 -23.37 7.31 -36.94
N HIS A 240 -24.04 6.45 -36.17
CA HIS A 240 -25.44 6.62 -35.77
C HIS A 240 -25.60 7.20 -34.34
N THR A 241 -24.51 7.65 -33.72
CA THR A 241 -24.56 8.38 -32.45
C THR A 241 -25.16 9.76 -32.67
N GLU A 242 -26.17 10.14 -31.89
CA GLU A 242 -26.65 11.53 -31.86
C GLU A 242 -25.67 12.37 -31.02
N ILE A 243 -25.14 13.46 -31.59
CA ILE A 243 -24.16 14.33 -30.91
C ILE A 243 -24.80 15.67 -30.61
N VAL A 244 -24.83 16.02 -29.34
CA VAL A 244 -25.28 17.30 -28.80
C VAL A 244 -24.05 18.06 -28.31
N GLU A 245 -23.70 19.13 -29.01
CA GLU A 245 -22.58 20.01 -28.67
C GLU A 245 -23.05 21.07 -27.66
N LEU A 246 -22.33 21.25 -26.56
CA LEU A 246 -22.61 22.26 -25.53
C LEU A 246 -21.95 23.60 -25.86
N ASP A 247 -22.71 24.69 -25.76
CA ASP A 247 -22.24 26.07 -25.89
C ASP A 247 -21.95 26.74 -24.53
N GLU A 248 -21.19 27.85 -24.51
CA GLU A 248 -20.76 28.56 -23.28
C GLU A 248 -21.92 29.08 -22.39
N GLY A 249 -23.15 29.16 -22.92
CA GLY A 249 -24.33 29.63 -22.20
C GLY A 249 -25.34 28.54 -21.82
N ASP A 250 -25.06 27.28 -22.16
CA ASP A 250 -26.00 26.20 -21.94
C ASP A 250 -26.08 25.78 -20.48
N ASP A 251 -27.30 25.46 -20.06
CA ASP A 251 -27.53 24.72 -18.83
C ASP A 251 -27.23 23.24 -19.08
N VAL A 252 -26.01 22.84 -18.72
CA VAL A 252 -25.47 21.50 -18.91
C VAL A 252 -26.39 20.43 -18.31
N GLU A 253 -26.97 20.68 -17.14
CA GLU A 253 -27.86 19.72 -16.48
C GLU A 253 -29.13 19.51 -17.30
N LYS A 254 -29.75 20.61 -17.76
CA LYS A 254 -30.96 20.54 -18.58
C LYS A 254 -30.75 19.82 -19.91
N VAL A 255 -29.61 20.05 -20.56
CA VAL A 255 -29.25 19.37 -21.81
C VAL A 255 -29.06 17.88 -21.58
N LEU A 256 -28.31 17.50 -20.54
CA LEU A 256 -28.10 16.09 -20.17
C LEU A 256 -29.41 15.38 -19.81
N ARG A 257 -30.33 16.03 -19.08
CA ARG A 257 -31.66 15.47 -18.77
C ARG A 257 -32.47 15.20 -20.03
N THR A 258 -32.50 16.17 -20.95
CA THR A 258 -33.22 16.04 -22.23
C THR A 258 -32.64 14.91 -23.09
N ALA A 259 -31.32 14.74 -23.08
CA ALA A 259 -30.65 13.63 -23.77
C ALA A 259 -31.01 12.28 -23.12
N ALA A 260 -30.94 12.19 -21.78
CA ALA A 260 -31.21 10.96 -21.05
C ALA A 260 -32.64 10.44 -21.23
N GLU A 261 -33.63 11.32 -21.41
CA GLU A 261 -35.03 10.92 -21.68
C GLU A 261 -35.20 10.15 -22.99
N LYS A 262 -34.32 10.36 -23.97
CA LYS A 262 -34.40 9.76 -25.32
C LYS A 262 -33.35 8.67 -25.55
N ALA A 263 -32.26 8.72 -24.80
CA ALA A 263 -31.11 7.86 -25.00
C ALA A 263 -31.37 6.44 -24.49
N GLU A 264 -30.94 5.44 -25.25
CA GLU A 264 -30.72 4.09 -24.69
C GLU A 264 -29.38 4.02 -23.95
N VAL A 265 -28.43 4.91 -24.32
CA VAL A 265 -27.13 5.09 -23.67
C VAL A 265 -26.81 6.58 -23.61
N LEU A 266 -26.68 7.12 -22.40
CA LEU A 266 -26.20 8.49 -22.22
C LEU A 266 -24.68 8.50 -22.32
N ALA A 267 -24.15 9.22 -23.31
CA ALA A 267 -22.73 9.43 -23.46
C ALA A 267 -22.34 10.86 -23.10
N VAL A 268 -21.19 11.05 -22.45
CA VAL A 268 -20.69 12.38 -22.05
C VAL A 268 -19.22 12.56 -22.38
N GLY A 269 -18.87 13.71 -22.95
CA GLY A 269 -17.49 14.15 -23.20
C GLY A 269 -17.21 15.51 -22.54
N GLY A 270 -16.43 15.53 -21.46
CA GLY A 270 -16.14 16.77 -20.75
C GLY A 270 -15.21 16.60 -19.56
N GLY A 271 -15.14 17.63 -18.72
CA GLY A 271 -14.40 17.60 -17.45
C GLY A 271 -15.12 16.80 -16.37
N ASP A 272 -14.45 16.61 -15.22
CA ASP A 272 -14.98 15.80 -14.12
C ASP A 272 -16.34 16.32 -13.58
N GLY A 273 -16.57 17.64 -13.57
CA GLY A 273 -17.87 18.22 -13.17
C GLY A 273 -19.02 17.89 -14.13
N THR A 274 -18.79 17.95 -15.45
CA THR A 274 -19.78 17.54 -16.46
C THR A 274 -20.10 16.04 -16.36
N VAL A 275 -19.08 15.22 -16.09
CA VAL A 275 -19.24 13.78 -15.89
C VAL A 275 -20.00 13.49 -14.59
N ALA A 276 -19.75 14.25 -13.51
CA ALA A 276 -20.49 14.20 -12.25
C ALA A 276 -22.00 14.40 -12.46
N CYS A 277 -22.35 15.49 -13.16
CA CYS A 277 -23.73 15.79 -13.52
C CYS A 277 -24.37 14.67 -14.36
N ALA A 278 -23.68 14.21 -15.41
CA ALA A 278 -24.18 13.16 -16.30
C ALA A 278 -24.42 11.82 -15.59
N ALA A 279 -23.55 11.42 -14.65
CA ALA A 279 -23.76 10.21 -13.89
C ALA A 279 -24.99 10.29 -12.98
N GLY A 280 -25.23 11.45 -12.35
CA GLY A 280 -26.42 11.62 -11.53
C GLY A 280 -27.71 11.46 -12.33
N ILE A 281 -27.75 12.10 -13.49
CA ILE A 281 -28.87 12.00 -14.42
C ILE A 281 -29.02 10.57 -14.97
N ALA A 282 -27.92 9.87 -15.26
CA ALA A 282 -27.95 8.49 -15.75
C ALA A 282 -28.56 7.52 -14.71
N VAL A 283 -28.21 7.68 -13.42
CA VAL A 283 -28.83 6.91 -12.33
C VAL A 283 -30.31 7.20 -12.22
N GLU A 284 -30.70 8.47 -12.23
CA GLU A 284 -32.11 8.88 -12.12
C GLU A 284 -32.96 8.37 -13.29
N ALA A 285 -32.42 8.42 -14.51
CA ALA A 285 -33.08 7.95 -15.72
C ALA A 285 -33.00 6.42 -15.91
N GLY A 286 -32.16 5.72 -15.14
CA GLY A 286 -31.95 4.28 -15.26
C GLY A 286 -31.28 3.86 -16.58
N VAL A 287 -30.46 4.74 -17.17
CA VAL A 287 -29.75 4.50 -18.45
C VAL A 287 -28.26 4.28 -18.22
N PRO A 288 -27.59 3.38 -18.97
CA PRO A 288 -26.15 3.22 -18.90
C PRO A 288 -25.41 4.48 -19.34
N LEU A 289 -24.29 4.78 -18.66
CA LEU A 289 -23.43 5.92 -18.95
C LEU A 289 -22.17 5.48 -19.72
N ALA A 290 -21.86 6.16 -20.82
CA ALA A 290 -20.57 6.08 -21.50
C ALA A 290 -19.77 7.38 -21.31
N VAL A 291 -18.52 7.27 -20.87
CA VAL A 291 -17.69 8.45 -20.58
C VAL A 291 -16.51 8.53 -21.54
N PHE A 292 -16.38 9.68 -22.19
CA PHE A 292 -15.27 10.03 -23.05
C PHE A 292 -14.33 11.00 -22.34
N PRO A 293 -13.00 10.76 -22.38
CA PRO A 293 -12.03 11.63 -21.72
C PRO A 293 -11.85 12.95 -22.49
N GLY A 294 -12.71 13.94 -22.23
CA GLY A 294 -12.72 15.24 -22.90
C GLY A 294 -12.14 16.40 -22.08
N GLY A 295 -11.85 16.20 -20.80
CA GLY A 295 -11.32 17.21 -19.88
C GLY A 295 -9.81 17.10 -19.61
N THR A 296 -9.31 17.94 -18.70
CA THR A 296 -7.88 17.97 -18.35
C THR A 296 -7.44 16.80 -17.46
N PHE A 297 -8.25 16.45 -16.45
CA PHE A 297 -7.87 15.46 -15.44
C PHE A 297 -8.50 14.08 -15.68
N ASN A 298 -9.76 14.02 -16.13
CA ASN A 298 -10.48 12.81 -16.52
C ASN A 298 -10.37 11.69 -15.47
N HIS A 299 -10.57 12.03 -14.20
CA HIS A 299 -10.36 11.11 -13.09
C HIS A 299 -11.32 9.92 -13.19
N PHE A 300 -12.60 10.19 -13.41
CA PHE A 300 -13.60 9.12 -13.49
C PHE A 300 -13.37 8.20 -14.69
N ALA A 301 -13.10 8.76 -15.87
CA ALA A 301 -12.82 7.99 -17.09
C ALA A 301 -11.62 7.04 -16.89
N LYS A 302 -10.56 7.50 -16.21
CA LYS A 302 -9.40 6.66 -15.86
C LYS A 302 -9.77 5.55 -14.88
N ASP A 303 -10.56 5.86 -13.85
CA ASP A 303 -10.92 4.90 -12.80
C ASP A 303 -11.85 3.77 -13.32
N ILE A 304 -12.69 4.05 -14.33
CA ILE A 304 -13.48 3.01 -15.01
C ILE A 304 -12.70 2.29 -16.13
N GLY A 305 -11.46 2.69 -16.43
CA GLY A 305 -10.61 2.08 -17.46
C GLY A 305 -10.76 2.66 -18.87
N CYS A 306 -11.59 3.69 -19.05
CA CYS A 306 -11.87 4.43 -20.28
C CYS A 306 -10.94 5.64 -20.46
N GLU A 307 -9.63 5.42 -20.32
CA GLU A 307 -8.61 6.47 -20.40
C GLU A 307 -8.36 7.03 -21.80
N THR A 308 -8.93 6.41 -22.85
CA THR A 308 -8.90 6.89 -24.23
C THR A 308 -10.28 6.77 -24.88
N VAL A 309 -10.56 7.63 -25.87
CA VAL A 309 -11.80 7.60 -26.67
C VAL A 309 -12.02 6.24 -27.31
N ALA A 310 -10.97 5.62 -27.84
CA ALA A 310 -11.02 4.29 -28.45
C ALA A 310 -11.52 3.20 -27.48
N LYS A 311 -11.13 3.24 -26.20
CA LYS A 311 -11.58 2.26 -25.21
C LYS A 311 -13.07 2.40 -24.90
N THR A 312 -13.57 3.63 -24.81
CA THR A 312 -15.01 3.88 -24.64
C THR A 312 -15.78 3.38 -25.85
N ILE A 313 -15.32 3.68 -27.07
CA ILE A 313 -15.92 3.18 -28.32
C ILE A 313 -15.95 1.65 -28.34
N GLU A 314 -14.83 0.99 -28.04
CA GLU A 314 -14.75 -0.48 -28.04
C GLU A 314 -15.74 -1.09 -27.04
N SER A 315 -15.86 -0.49 -25.85
CA SER A 315 -16.81 -0.95 -24.82
C SER A 315 -18.26 -0.81 -25.31
N ILE A 316 -18.59 0.31 -25.96
CA ILE A 316 -19.92 0.52 -26.58
C ILE A 316 -20.20 -0.53 -27.65
N LYS A 317 -19.23 -0.77 -28.55
CA LYS A 317 -19.39 -1.73 -29.65
C LYS A 317 -19.63 -3.15 -29.17
N LYS A 318 -19.03 -3.54 -28.04
CA LYS A 318 -19.15 -4.88 -27.45
C LYS A 318 -20.33 -5.03 -26.47
N GLY A 319 -20.98 -3.94 -26.07
CA GLY A 319 -21.98 -4.01 -24.99
C GLY A 319 -21.35 -4.23 -23.60
N ASP A 320 -20.06 -3.90 -23.43
CA ASP A 320 -19.33 -4.14 -22.18
C ASP A 320 -19.76 -3.13 -21.10
N VAL A 321 -20.75 -3.53 -20.29
CA VAL A 321 -21.32 -2.69 -19.22
C VAL A 321 -21.18 -3.36 -17.86
N SER A 322 -20.75 -2.60 -16.85
CA SER A 322 -20.75 -3.06 -15.47
C SER A 322 -21.14 -1.95 -14.49
N CYS A 323 -21.71 -2.33 -13.35
CA CYS A 323 -22.12 -1.36 -12.34
C CYS A 323 -20.97 -0.91 -11.44
N VAL A 324 -20.95 0.39 -11.17
CA VAL A 324 -20.07 1.05 -10.19
C VAL A 324 -20.89 1.73 -9.08
N ASP A 325 -20.24 1.96 -7.96
CA ASP A 325 -20.73 2.66 -6.80
C ASP A 325 -20.69 4.17 -7.01
N ILE A 326 -21.66 4.84 -6.40
CA ILE A 326 -21.69 6.30 -6.30
C ILE A 326 -21.80 6.70 -4.84
N ALA A 327 -21.04 7.71 -4.43
CA ALA A 327 -21.26 8.35 -3.14
C ALA A 327 -22.37 9.41 -3.27
N CYS A 328 -23.26 9.43 -2.29
CA CYS A 328 -24.39 10.34 -2.24
C CYS A 328 -24.28 11.20 -0.98
N LEU A 329 -24.27 12.52 -1.17
CA LEU A 329 -24.28 13.55 -0.14
C LEU A 329 -25.73 14.00 0.10
N ASN A 330 -26.17 13.90 1.36
CA ASN A 330 -27.49 14.34 1.82
C ASN A 330 -28.65 13.82 0.95
N GLU A 331 -28.56 12.56 0.50
CA GLU A 331 -29.55 11.83 -0.30
C GLU A 331 -29.77 12.33 -1.75
N THR A 332 -29.43 13.58 -2.07
CA THR A 332 -29.70 14.16 -3.40
C THR A 332 -28.44 14.40 -4.23
N ASN A 333 -27.33 14.79 -3.60
CA ASN A 333 -26.17 15.31 -4.34
C ASN A 333 -25.16 14.18 -4.60
N MET A 334 -24.94 13.83 -5.86
CA MET A 334 -24.01 12.76 -6.20
C MET A 334 -22.57 13.27 -6.18
N VAL A 335 -21.67 12.46 -5.63
CA VAL A 335 -20.24 12.69 -5.55
C VAL A 335 -19.53 11.52 -6.23
N ILE A 336 -18.93 11.77 -7.38
CA ILE A 336 -18.28 10.70 -8.16
C ILE A 336 -16.90 10.37 -7.62
N ASN A 337 -16.10 11.40 -7.34
CA ASN A 337 -14.69 11.26 -7.03
C ASN A 337 -14.47 11.47 -5.53
N THR A 338 -14.55 12.73 -5.09
CA THR A 338 -14.06 13.09 -3.77
C THR A 338 -14.81 14.27 -3.19
N ALA A 339 -15.06 14.23 -1.88
CA ALA A 339 -15.45 15.39 -1.08
C ALA A 339 -14.35 15.74 -0.06
N SER A 340 -14.18 17.01 0.27
CA SER A 340 -13.16 17.46 1.20
C SER A 340 -13.53 18.73 1.95
N ILE A 341 -13.00 18.88 3.16
CA ILE A 341 -13.24 20.03 4.04
C ILE A 341 -11.89 20.56 4.53
N GLY A 342 -11.85 21.88 4.74
CA GLY A 342 -10.68 22.57 5.24
C GLY A 342 -9.61 22.71 4.17
N ALA A 343 -8.35 22.56 4.56
CA ALA A 343 -7.22 22.92 3.72
C ALA A 343 -6.69 21.78 2.83
N TYR A 344 -7.54 20.79 2.51
CA TYR A 344 -7.18 19.68 1.62
C TYR A 344 -6.87 20.12 0.18
N PRO A 345 -7.70 20.95 -0.49
CA PRO A 345 -7.36 21.46 -1.81
C PRO A 345 -6.02 22.21 -1.83
N MET A 346 -5.76 23.03 -0.79
CA MET A 346 -4.48 23.73 -0.63
C MET A 346 -3.30 22.76 -0.56
N PHE A 347 -3.44 21.64 0.17
CA PHE A 347 -2.40 20.62 0.25
C PHE A 347 -2.10 19.98 -1.10
N VAL A 348 -3.13 19.54 -1.83
CA VAL A 348 -2.97 18.89 -3.13
C VAL A 348 -2.31 19.83 -4.14
N GLN A 349 -2.84 21.05 -4.27
CA GLN A 349 -2.30 22.06 -5.19
C GLN A 349 -0.84 22.43 -4.87
N THR A 350 -0.51 22.60 -3.59
CA THR A 350 0.87 22.92 -3.17
C THR A 350 1.83 21.78 -3.48
N ARG A 351 1.41 20.53 -3.24
CA ARG A 351 2.21 19.34 -3.53
C ARG A 351 2.49 19.24 -5.03
N GLU A 352 1.47 19.33 -5.87
CA GLU A 352 1.60 19.16 -7.33
C GLU A 352 2.52 20.22 -7.96
N LYS A 353 2.37 21.49 -7.55
CA LYS A 353 3.24 22.59 -7.99
C LYS A 353 4.73 22.35 -7.69
N LEU A 354 5.03 21.65 -6.60
CA LEU A 354 6.40 21.40 -6.14
C LEU A 354 6.94 20.03 -6.54
N GLU A 355 6.06 19.08 -6.88
CA GLU A 355 6.42 17.70 -7.18
C GLU A 355 7.47 17.61 -8.28
N HIS A 356 7.31 18.39 -9.36
CA HIS A 356 8.25 18.44 -10.47
C HIS A 356 9.61 19.07 -10.12
N LYS A 357 9.70 19.87 -9.04
CA LYS A 357 10.93 20.61 -8.68
C LYS A 357 11.78 19.88 -7.65
N ILE A 358 11.15 19.27 -6.64
CA ILE A 358 11.86 18.69 -5.48
C ILE A 358 11.51 17.21 -5.24
N GLY A 359 10.69 16.61 -6.11
CA GLY A 359 10.25 15.23 -6.01
C GLY A 359 9.12 15.01 -4.99
N LYS A 360 8.34 13.95 -5.23
CA LYS A 360 7.17 13.54 -4.43
C LYS A 360 7.34 13.60 -2.90
N PRO A 361 8.38 13.00 -2.29
CA PRO A 361 8.46 12.93 -0.82
C PRO A 361 8.69 14.30 -0.17
N LEU A 362 9.57 15.14 -0.76
CA LEU A 362 9.86 16.46 -0.22
C LEU A 362 8.71 17.44 -0.47
N ALA A 363 8.09 17.37 -1.65
CA ALA A 363 6.88 18.13 -1.97
C ALA A 363 5.75 17.83 -0.99
N GLY A 364 5.52 16.56 -0.66
CA GLY A 364 4.51 16.16 0.32
C GLY A 364 4.77 16.71 1.73
N ILE A 365 6.02 16.66 2.20
CA ILE A 365 6.39 17.20 3.53
C ILE A 365 6.19 18.72 3.57
N TYR A 366 6.66 19.43 2.54
CA TYR A 366 6.50 20.88 2.46
C TYR A 366 5.03 21.28 2.36
N ALA A 367 4.27 20.63 1.48
CA ALA A 367 2.84 20.90 1.32
C ALA A 367 2.09 20.68 2.65
N MET A 368 2.38 19.57 3.35
CA MET A 368 1.80 19.31 4.68
C MET A 368 2.16 20.41 5.68
N PHE A 369 3.44 20.84 5.74
CA PHE A 369 3.86 21.94 6.61
C PHE A 369 3.14 23.25 6.27
N HIS A 370 3.08 23.60 4.99
CA HIS A 370 2.43 24.80 4.49
C HIS A 370 0.92 24.81 4.85
N THR A 371 0.23 23.71 4.55
CA THR A 371 -1.19 23.52 4.85
C THR A 371 -1.48 23.57 6.35
N LEU A 372 -0.69 22.89 7.19
CA LEU A 372 -0.90 22.92 8.64
C LEU A 372 -0.63 24.29 9.26
N ARG A 373 0.18 25.13 8.61
CA ARG A 373 0.53 26.47 9.08
C ARG A 373 -0.54 27.51 8.70
N HIS A 374 -1.09 27.43 7.49
CA HIS A 374 -1.99 28.44 6.95
C HIS A 374 -3.46 27.99 6.84
N GLY A 375 -3.72 26.69 6.92
CA GLY A 375 -5.07 26.15 6.83
C GLY A 375 -5.88 26.39 8.09
N GLU A 376 -7.12 26.84 7.91
CA GLU A 376 -8.07 27.01 9.00
C GLU A 376 -8.60 25.64 9.44
N PRO A 377 -8.44 25.29 10.72
CA PRO A 377 -8.96 24.04 11.24
C PRO A 377 -10.47 24.12 11.49
N VAL A 378 -11.19 23.08 11.06
CA VAL A 378 -12.63 22.93 11.29
C VAL A 378 -12.86 21.93 12.42
N ARG A 379 -13.78 22.25 13.34
CA ARG A 379 -14.18 21.31 14.39
C ARG A 379 -15.41 20.53 13.96
N ILE A 380 -15.27 19.22 13.87
CA ILE A 380 -16.33 18.30 13.45
C ILE A 380 -16.65 17.30 14.55
N ARG A 381 -17.88 16.80 14.54
CA ARG A 381 -18.34 15.67 15.35
C ARG A 381 -18.79 14.53 14.44
N TYR A 382 -18.28 13.32 14.65
CA TYR A 382 -18.72 12.08 13.99
C TYR A 382 -18.67 10.93 15.00
N ASP A 383 -19.57 9.95 14.93
CA ASP A 383 -19.63 8.77 15.83
C ASP A 383 -19.41 9.09 17.33
N ASN A 384 -20.04 10.16 17.83
CA ASN A 384 -19.89 10.70 19.20
C ASN A 384 -18.50 11.24 19.58
N LYS A 385 -17.57 11.34 18.64
CA LYS A 385 -16.25 11.96 18.84
C LYS A 385 -16.28 13.37 18.29
N SER A 386 -15.74 14.32 19.05
CA SER A 386 -15.51 15.69 18.57
C SER A 386 -14.00 15.90 18.39
N LEU A 387 -13.58 16.31 17.20
CA LEU A 387 -12.18 16.59 16.91
C LEU A 387 -12.03 17.84 16.05
N GLN A 388 -10.82 18.39 16.05
CA GLN A 388 -10.45 19.50 15.19
C GLN A 388 -9.57 18.95 14.07
N THR A 389 -9.97 19.19 12.82
CA THR A 389 -9.29 18.72 11.61
C THR A 389 -8.94 19.89 10.70
N SER A 390 -7.76 19.88 10.11
CA SER A 390 -7.40 20.82 9.02
C SER A 390 -7.47 20.15 7.65
N LEU A 391 -7.61 18.83 7.62
CA LEU A 391 -7.52 18.00 6.43
C LEU A 391 -8.53 16.86 6.57
N PHE A 392 -9.64 16.99 5.85
CA PHE A 392 -10.66 15.97 5.71
C PHE A 392 -10.78 15.59 4.24
N PHE A 393 -10.72 14.30 3.94
CA PHE A 393 -10.90 13.74 2.62
C PHE A 393 -11.91 12.60 2.71
N LEU A 394 -12.84 12.56 1.77
CA LEU A 394 -13.79 11.49 1.56
C LEU A 394 -13.73 11.12 0.08
N GLY A 395 -13.44 9.86 -0.22
CA GLY A 395 -13.45 9.32 -1.57
C GLY A 395 -14.60 8.34 -1.77
N ASN A 396 -15.18 8.32 -2.97
CA ASN A 396 -16.05 7.23 -3.41
C ASN A 396 -15.18 6.01 -3.78
N SER A 397 -15.37 4.88 -3.10
CA SER A 397 -14.48 3.70 -3.14
C SER A 397 -13.09 3.93 -2.52
N VAL A 398 -12.36 2.84 -2.30
CA VAL A 398 -11.07 2.89 -1.61
C VAL A 398 -9.96 3.45 -2.50
N TYR A 399 -9.36 4.55 -2.06
CA TYR A 399 -8.23 5.15 -2.75
C TYR A 399 -6.88 4.56 -2.28
N LEU A 400 -5.89 4.59 -3.18
CA LEU A 400 -4.53 4.16 -2.92
C LEU A 400 -3.49 5.22 -3.33
N PRO A 401 -2.32 5.23 -2.67
CA PRO A 401 -1.97 4.49 -1.45
C PRO A 401 -2.65 5.06 -0.18
N SER A 402 -2.69 4.28 0.90
CA SER A 402 -3.06 4.78 2.24
C SER A 402 -2.14 5.91 2.71
N GLY A 403 -2.64 6.79 3.58
CA GLY A 403 -1.94 8.00 4.03
C GLY A 403 -2.56 9.27 3.45
N PHE A 404 -1.82 10.39 3.47
CA PHE A 404 -2.30 11.63 2.85
C PHE A 404 -1.78 11.75 1.43
N ALA A 405 -2.68 12.20 0.55
CA ALA A 405 -2.53 12.29 -0.90
C ALA A 405 -2.79 10.97 -1.68
N PRO A 406 -3.98 10.35 -1.48
CA PRO A 406 -4.44 9.30 -2.39
C PRO A 406 -4.44 9.79 -3.84
N SER A 407 -4.21 8.88 -4.80
CA SER A 407 -4.09 9.28 -6.21
C SER A 407 -4.86 8.41 -7.19
N ARG A 408 -5.27 7.20 -6.80
CA ARG A 408 -5.96 6.27 -7.70
C ARG A 408 -6.95 5.39 -6.96
N ARG A 409 -7.94 4.89 -7.68
CA ARG A 409 -8.82 3.80 -7.25
C ARG A 409 -8.54 2.60 -8.14
N ASP A 410 -8.39 1.42 -7.52
CA ASP A 410 -8.21 0.18 -8.29
C ASP A 410 -9.59 -0.45 -8.62
N ARG A 411 -10.64 -0.10 -7.86
CA ARG A 411 -12.03 -0.54 -8.05
C ARG A 411 -13.01 0.57 -7.69
N MET A 412 -14.21 0.47 -8.25
CA MET A 412 -15.33 1.37 -7.97
C MET A 412 -16.61 0.61 -7.60
N ASP A 413 -16.52 -0.64 -7.12
CA ASP A 413 -17.67 -1.50 -6.82
C ASP A 413 -17.48 -2.26 -5.48
N ASP A 414 -16.81 -1.60 -4.52
CA ASP A 414 -16.41 -2.15 -3.23
C ASP A 414 -17.40 -1.87 -2.09
N GLY A 415 -18.39 -1.01 -2.31
CA GLY A 415 -19.44 -0.63 -1.36
C GLY A 415 -18.97 0.28 -0.23
N LEU A 416 -17.83 0.97 -0.39
CA LEU A 416 -17.16 1.68 0.70
C LEU A 416 -16.82 3.14 0.33
N LEU A 417 -16.91 4.03 1.32
CA LEU A 417 -16.29 5.35 1.30
C LEU A 417 -14.90 5.27 1.94
N ASP A 418 -13.94 6.01 1.38
CA ASP A 418 -12.61 6.18 1.97
C ASP A 418 -12.53 7.51 2.73
N VAL A 419 -12.69 7.45 4.04
CA VAL A 419 -12.68 8.64 4.91
C VAL A 419 -11.32 8.78 5.59
N ARG A 420 -10.66 9.91 5.35
CA ARG A 420 -9.33 10.24 5.88
C ARG A 420 -9.36 11.56 6.61
N ILE A 421 -9.09 11.52 7.91
CA ILE A 421 -9.17 12.68 8.80
C ILE A 421 -7.83 12.90 9.47
N LEU A 422 -7.31 14.14 9.42
CA LEU A 422 -6.13 14.55 10.17
C LEU A 422 -6.49 15.44 11.34
N GLU A 423 -6.38 14.88 12.53
CA GLU A 423 -6.62 15.59 13.77
C GLU A 423 -5.46 16.56 14.08
N THR A 424 -5.77 17.85 14.16
CA THR A 424 -4.80 18.93 14.40
C THR A 424 -4.95 19.60 15.77
N GLY A 425 -6.01 19.30 16.52
CA GLY A 425 -6.31 19.94 17.81
C GLY A 425 -5.44 19.52 19.01
N ARG A 426 -4.57 18.51 18.88
CA ARG A 426 -3.75 18.02 20.02
C ARG A 426 -2.46 18.82 20.23
N ARG A 427 -1.93 18.81 21.46
CA ARG A 427 -0.63 19.41 21.79
C ARG A 427 0.48 18.85 20.88
N MET A 428 1.22 19.75 20.23
CA MET A 428 2.28 19.44 19.26
C MET A 428 1.81 18.59 18.05
N ALA A 429 0.51 18.60 17.69
CA ALA A 429 -0.02 17.80 16.59
C ALA A 429 0.75 18.02 15.29
N ARG A 430 1.01 19.29 14.92
CA ARG A 430 1.76 19.64 13.70
C ARG A 430 3.13 18.96 13.63
N MET A 431 3.92 19.07 14.69
CA MET A 431 5.25 18.44 14.76
C MET A 431 5.13 16.90 14.66
N ARG A 432 4.18 16.31 15.38
CA ARG A 432 3.95 14.85 15.37
C ARG A 432 3.54 14.35 13.99
N ILE A 433 2.70 15.09 13.27
CA ILE A 433 2.28 14.78 11.90
C ILE A 433 3.48 14.84 10.96
N LEU A 434 4.28 15.90 11.01
CA LEU A 434 5.45 16.07 10.13
C LEU A 434 6.49 14.98 10.37
N VAL A 435 6.77 14.65 11.64
CA VAL A 435 7.66 13.53 11.99
C VAL A 435 7.09 12.20 11.51
N ALA A 436 5.79 11.96 11.71
CA ALA A 436 5.14 10.74 11.24
C ALA A 436 5.18 10.62 9.70
N LEU A 437 4.96 11.71 8.98
CA LEU A 437 5.05 11.75 7.52
C LEU A 437 6.48 11.49 7.04
N ALA A 438 7.49 12.17 7.62
CA ALA A 438 8.90 11.98 7.29
C ALA A 438 9.39 10.55 7.56
N LEU A 439 8.85 9.91 8.59
CA LEU A 439 9.14 8.50 8.92
C LEU A 439 8.28 7.50 8.13
N GLY A 440 7.35 7.96 7.28
CA GLY A 440 6.42 7.10 6.54
C GLY A 440 5.41 6.35 7.41
N ARG A 441 5.07 6.89 8.59
CA ARG A 441 4.20 6.28 9.62
C ARG A 441 2.92 7.07 9.90
N LEU A 442 2.54 7.94 8.98
CA LEU A 442 1.35 8.76 9.14
C LEU A 442 0.11 7.91 9.39
N THR A 443 -0.04 6.79 8.67
CA THR A 443 -1.14 5.81 8.82
C THR A 443 -1.28 5.20 10.21
N ARG A 444 -0.27 5.31 11.06
CA ARG A 444 -0.25 4.77 12.44
C ARG A 444 -0.26 5.88 13.49
N SER A 445 -0.23 7.13 13.06
CA SER A 445 -0.35 8.25 13.98
C SER A 445 -1.74 8.22 14.61
N PRO A 446 -1.89 8.40 15.93
CA PRO A 446 -3.21 8.54 16.55
C PRO A 446 -3.92 9.84 16.14
N LEU A 447 -3.26 10.68 15.34
CA LEU A 447 -3.79 11.89 14.73
C LEU A 447 -4.32 11.66 13.32
N TYR A 448 -4.14 10.46 12.76
CA TYR A 448 -4.64 10.10 11.45
C TYR A 448 -5.68 9.01 11.61
N HIS A 449 -6.86 9.27 11.08
CA HIS A 449 -7.97 8.33 11.08
C HIS A 449 -8.25 7.98 9.62
N GLU A 450 -8.12 6.71 9.27
CA GLU A 450 -8.50 6.13 7.97
C GLU A 450 -9.61 5.14 8.23
N MET A 451 -10.78 5.39 7.66
CA MET A 451 -11.99 4.60 7.85
C MET A 451 -12.54 4.22 6.50
N ARG A 452 -13.07 2.99 6.42
CA ARG A 452 -13.71 2.45 5.23
C ARG A 452 -15.09 2.00 5.62
N VAL A 453 -16.08 2.78 5.24
CA VAL A 453 -17.44 2.67 5.77
C VAL A 453 -18.44 2.88 4.64
N PRO A 454 -19.58 2.16 4.63
CA PRO A 454 -20.62 2.38 3.62
C PRO A 454 -21.35 3.72 3.81
N GLU A 455 -21.29 4.29 5.01
CA GLU A 455 -21.91 5.55 5.37
C GLU A 455 -21.01 6.33 6.34
N PHE A 456 -20.98 7.65 6.20
CA PHE A 456 -20.25 8.55 7.07
C PHE A 456 -21.02 9.86 7.25
N SER A 457 -21.27 10.26 8.49
CA SER A 457 -21.89 11.55 8.80
C SER A 457 -21.04 12.38 9.74
N PHE A 458 -21.09 13.70 9.57
CA PHE A 458 -20.48 14.62 10.53
C PHE A 458 -21.30 15.89 10.70
N THR A 459 -21.14 16.53 11.87
CA THR A 459 -21.68 17.86 12.19
C THR A 459 -20.54 18.84 12.43
N ALA A 460 -20.57 20.01 11.79
CA ALA A 460 -19.66 21.12 12.07
C ALA A 460 -20.10 21.85 13.35
N LEU A 461 -19.17 22.07 14.28
CA LEU A 461 -19.48 22.60 15.62
C LEU A 461 -19.30 24.11 15.77
N ASP A 462 -18.53 24.74 14.90
CA ASP A 462 -18.15 26.16 15.00
C ASP A 462 -18.88 27.04 13.94
N GLY A 463 -19.92 26.50 13.30
CA GLY A 463 -20.68 27.14 12.22
C GLY A 463 -20.65 26.34 10.91
N PRO A 464 -21.37 26.78 9.86
CA PRO A 464 -21.33 26.15 8.54
C PRO A 464 -19.90 26.09 8.01
N THR A 465 -19.55 24.99 7.34
CA THR A 465 -18.24 24.80 6.73
C THR A 465 -18.38 24.55 5.24
N MET A 466 -17.43 25.07 4.47
CA MET A 466 -17.38 24.88 3.03
C MET A 466 -17.01 23.44 2.71
N LEU A 467 -17.92 22.72 2.04
CA LEU A 467 -17.68 21.37 1.56
C LEU A 467 -17.36 21.42 0.07
N ALA A 468 -16.13 21.12 -0.31
CA ALA A 468 -15.78 20.96 -1.72
C ALA A 468 -16.07 19.52 -2.17
N HIS A 469 -16.71 19.33 -3.32
CA HIS A 469 -16.91 18.01 -3.93
C HIS A 469 -16.55 18.06 -5.42
N ASP A 470 -15.95 16.97 -5.91
CA ASP A 470 -15.53 16.77 -7.31
C ASP A 470 -14.67 17.90 -7.92
N GLY A 471 -13.93 18.61 -7.06
CA GLY A 471 -13.00 19.67 -7.45
C GLY A 471 -13.62 21.07 -7.50
N GLU A 472 -14.93 21.18 -7.25
CA GLU A 472 -15.66 22.44 -7.19
C GLU A 472 -15.88 22.87 -5.73
N LEU A 473 -16.01 24.18 -5.51
CA LEU A 473 -16.44 24.72 -4.23
C LEU A 473 -17.94 24.43 -4.11
N GLY A 474 -18.32 23.53 -3.20
CA GLY A 474 -19.72 23.19 -2.95
C GLY A 474 -20.34 24.11 -1.91
N ASP A 475 -21.40 23.63 -1.27
CA ASP A 475 -22.22 24.43 -0.35
C ASP A 475 -21.64 24.53 1.07
N GLU A 476 -22.07 25.55 1.80
CA GLU A 476 -21.87 25.65 3.24
C GLU A 476 -22.80 24.68 3.98
N VAL A 477 -22.21 23.70 4.66
CA VAL A 477 -22.97 22.66 5.38
C VAL A 477 -22.71 22.74 6.89
N THR A 478 -23.78 22.60 7.68
CA THR A 478 -23.67 22.40 9.14
C THR A 478 -23.63 20.91 9.48
N GLU A 479 -24.32 20.10 8.70
CA GLU A 479 -24.36 18.64 8.80
C GLU A 479 -24.28 18.06 7.38
N ALA A 480 -23.53 16.97 7.24
CA ALA A 480 -23.40 16.26 5.99
C ALA A 480 -23.37 14.76 6.24
N THR A 481 -24.20 14.03 5.49
CA THR A 481 -24.26 12.57 5.49
C THR A 481 -23.87 12.07 4.11
N PHE A 482 -22.91 11.16 4.07
CA PHE A 482 -22.45 10.49 2.87
C PHE A 482 -22.82 9.02 2.95
N SER A 483 -23.44 8.49 1.91
CA SER A 483 -23.77 7.07 1.80
C SER A 483 -23.34 6.52 0.44
N VAL A 484 -22.99 5.24 0.39
CA VAL A 484 -22.70 4.54 -0.87
C VAL A 484 -23.99 3.97 -1.44
N GLN A 485 -24.31 4.39 -2.66
CA GLN A 485 -25.26 3.67 -3.50
C GLN A 485 -24.52 2.54 -4.22
N TYR A 486 -24.62 1.33 -3.64
CA TYR A 486 -23.87 0.17 -4.10
C TYR A 486 -24.31 -0.25 -5.51
N ARG A 487 -23.36 -0.28 -6.45
CA ARG A 487 -23.56 -0.73 -7.85
C ARG A 487 -24.73 -0.05 -8.54
N ALA A 488 -24.90 1.25 -8.28
CA ALA A 488 -26.05 2.03 -8.75
C ALA A 488 -25.91 2.52 -10.20
N LEU A 489 -24.69 2.76 -10.69
CA LEU A 489 -24.46 3.29 -12.03
C LEU A 489 -23.91 2.23 -12.96
N ALA A 490 -24.68 1.87 -13.98
CA ALA A 490 -24.20 1.07 -15.10
C ALA A 490 -23.29 1.93 -16.00
N VAL A 491 -22.04 1.52 -16.18
CA VAL A 491 -21.07 2.23 -17.03
C VAL A 491 -20.48 1.32 -18.12
N TYR A 492 -20.30 1.89 -19.31
CA TYR A 492 -19.52 1.26 -20.37
C TYR A 492 -18.04 1.29 -20.02
N ARG A 493 -17.43 0.11 -19.90
CA ARG A 493 -16.00 -0.05 -19.60
C ARG A 493 -15.45 -1.40 -20.02
N PRO A 494 -14.13 -1.52 -20.26
CA PRO A 494 -13.50 -2.81 -20.51
C PRO A 494 -13.76 -3.79 -19.36
N LEU A 495 -14.27 -4.98 -19.71
CA LEU A 495 -14.42 -6.09 -18.78
C LEU A 495 -13.09 -6.87 -18.66
N PRO A 496 -12.78 -7.44 -17.47
CA PRO A 496 -11.51 -8.12 -17.20
C PRO A 496 -11.30 -9.45 -17.94
#